data_AF-X1BLN4-F1
#
_entry.id   AF-X1BLN4-F1
#
_cell.length_a   1.000
_cell.length_b   1.000
_cell.length_c   1.000
_cell.angle_alpha   90.00
_cell.angle_beta   90.00
_cell.angle_gamma   90.00
#
_symmetry.space_group_name_H-M   'P 1'
#
loop_
_entity.id
_entity.type
_entity.pdbx_description
1 polymer ?
#
loop_
_entity_poly.entity_id
_entity_poly.type
_entity_poly.pdbx_seq_one_letter_code
_entity_poly.pdbx_strand_id
1 'polypeptide(L)'
;YIIPKEQGTGAGGYWGYAVATPKPDLSRAPGMLQSPNGTDWEILPPAKMKWGDTPERDLEYGGCERIRGKYYLIGGAGEYVSKGYSMYTLVSDGPRGPFGPDIETYRLCGTTSKTVTWLAAWAKAKDELLVSNYASFSSDIGRPSMLPLRKPVVDKDGHLRLGWWKGNEALKGKPLTLEKNTVELNTRGKKSHYQIVYLSEALLVIHHECVVLPVVPNHRRIPHRALIRPIYHRLRRYKHPQKCT
;
A
#
# COMPACT_ATOMS: atom_id res chain seq x y z
N TYR A 1 11.27 14.89 -1.21
CA TYR A 1 11.83 13.97 -0.20
C TYR A 1 13.35 14.04 -0.21
N ILE A 2 14.01 13.90 0.94
CA ILE A 2 15.47 14.09 1.06
C ILE A 2 16.09 12.91 1.80
N ILE A 3 17.20 12.40 1.27
CA ILE A 3 18.07 11.42 1.96
C ILE A 3 19.52 11.89 1.93
N PRO A 4 20.32 11.56 2.95
CA PRO A 4 21.76 11.78 2.87
C PRO A 4 22.40 10.87 1.82
N LYS A 5 23.48 11.34 1.17
CA LYS A 5 24.27 10.52 0.24
C LYS A 5 24.94 9.35 0.96
N GLU A 6 25.38 9.58 2.19
CA GLU A 6 26.02 8.60 3.07
C GLU A 6 25.07 8.16 4.20
N GLN A 7 25.19 6.91 4.66
CA GLN A 7 24.19 6.39 5.60
C GLN A 7 24.49 6.89 7.00
N GLY A 8 23.48 7.47 7.67
CA GLY A 8 23.62 7.92 9.05
C GLY A 8 24.38 9.24 9.23
N THR A 9 24.80 9.90 8.14
CA THR A 9 25.50 11.20 8.21
C THR A 9 25.13 12.12 7.05
N GLY A 10 25.06 13.42 7.32
CA GLY A 10 24.86 14.46 6.31
C GLY A 10 26.16 15.00 5.70
N ALA A 11 27.33 14.52 6.14
CA ALA A 11 28.63 15.08 5.76
C ALA A 11 28.91 15.00 4.25
N GLY A 12 28.47 13.91 3.59
CA GLY A 12 28.55 13.76 2.14
C GLY A 12 27.47 14.52 1.34
N GLY A 13 26.61 15.28 2.00
CA GLY A 13 25.47 15.98 1.40
C GLY A 13 24.24 15.10 1.21
N TYR A 14 23.33 15.54 0.33
CA TYR A 14 21.98 15.02 0.20
C TYR A 14 21.54 14.81 -1.25
N TRP A 15 20.66 13.84 -1.44
CA TRP A 15 19.82 13.67 -2.63
C TRP A 15 18.41 14.18 -2.35
N GLY A 16 17.86 14.92 -3.30
CA GLY A 16 16.47 15.38 -3.29
C GLY A 16 15.66 14.70 -4.39
N TYR A 17 14.44 14.29 -4.05
CA TYR A 17 13.46 13.72 -4.96
C TYR A 17 12.22 14.61 -4.96
N ALA A 18 11.95 15.29 -6.07
CA ALA A 18 10.78 16.13 -6.25
C ALA A 18 9.69 15.39 -7.03
N VAL A 19 8.45 15.51 -6.56
CA VAL A 19 7.29 15.18 -7.39
C VAL A 19 7.22 16.22 -8.49
N ALA A 20 7.22 15.77 -9.74
CA ALA A 20 7.17 16.65 -10.90
C ALA A 20 6.42 15.93 -12.03
N THR A 21 5.72 16.69 -12.85
CA THR A 21 5.26 16.24 -14.16
C THR A 21 6.40 16.49 -15.14
N PRO A 22 7.04 15.45 -15.70
CA PRO A 22 8.13 15.64 -16.63
C PRO A 22 7.64 16.27 -17.94
N LYS A 23 8.52 17.02 -18.60
CA LYS A 23 8.30 17.47 -19.98
C LYS A 23 8.19 16.24 -20.90
N PRO A 24 7.49 16.35 -22.05
CA PRO A 24 7.23 15.20 -22.92
C PRO A 24 8.46 14.43 -23.43
N ASP A 25 9.61 15.10 -23.50
CA ASP A 25 10.90 14.57 -23.96
C ASP A 25 11.72 13.90 -22.85
N LEU A 26 11.24 13.91 -21.61
CA LEU A 26 11.93 13.34 -20.45
C LEU A 26 11.21 12.08 -19.95
N SER A 27 11.99 11.17 -19.34
CA SER A 27 11.44 9.97 -18.69
C SER A 27 10.43 10.35 -17.60
N ARG A 28 9.37 9.54 -17.48
CA ARG A 28 8.38 9.64 -16.40
C ARG A 28 9.00 9.24 -15.05
N ALA A 29 9.66 10.18 -14.40
CA ALA A 29 10.56 9.98 -13.26
C ALA A 29 10.43 11.14 -12.26
N PRO A 30 10.83 10.97 -10.98
CA PRO A 30 10.93 12.10 -10.08
C PRO A 30 12.00 13.08 -10.56
N GLY A 31 11.77 14.37 -10.31
CA GLY A 31 12.83 15.38 -10.41
C GLY A 31 13.93 15.07 -9.40
N MET A 32 15.18 15.25 -9.80
CA MET A 32 16.33 14.98 -8.93
C MET A 32 17.03 16.28 -8.57
N LEU A 33 17.48 16.37 -7.33
CA LEU A 33 18.32 17.44 -6.83
C LEU A 33 19.49 16.87 -6.04
N GLN A 34 20.55 17.66 -5.90
CA GLN A 34 21.58 17.43 -4.90
C GLN A 34 21.86 18.67 -4.08
N SER A 35 22.35 18.48 -2.86
CA SER A 35 22.79 19.56 -2.00
C SER A 35 23.99 19.14 -1.17
N PRO A 36 25.01 19.99 -0.96
CA PRO A 36 26.11 19.68 -0.05
C PRO A 36 25.71 19.79 1.43
N ASN A 37 24.67 20.58 1.76
CA ASN A 37 24.34 20.95 3.13
C ASN A 37 22.84 20.85 3.48
N GLY A 38 21.99 20.55 2.50
CA GLY A 38 20.54 20.43 2.66
C GLY A 38 19.77 21.73 2.43
N THR A 39 20.46 22.85 2.19
CA THR A 39 19.86 24.17 1.95
C THR A 39 20.17 24.71 0.56
N ASP A 40 21.36 24.42 0.01
CA ASP A 40 21.78 24.88 -1.32
C ASP A 40 21.56 23.76 -2.34
N TRP A 41 20.61 23.94 -3.26
CA TRP A 41 20.14 22.88 -4.14
C TRP A 41 20.53 23.11 -5.60
N GLU A 42 21.16 22.10 -6.19
CA GLU A 42 21.40 21.99 -7.62
C GLU A 42 20.37 21.04 -8.25
N ILE A 43 19.77 21.47 -9.35
CA ILE A 43 18.84 20.64 -10.13
C ILE A 43 19.65 19.67 -11.01
N LEU A 44 19.26 18.40 -11.00
CA LEU A 44 19.88 17.35 -11.79
C LEU A 44 18.93 16.84 -12.88
N PRO A 45 19.45 16.13 -13.90
CA PRO A 45 18.61 15.33 -14.77
C PRO A 45 17.73 14.37 -13.96
N PRO A 46 16.48 14.09 -14.40
CA PRO A 46 15.57 13.19 -13.71
C PRO A 46 16.19 11.83 -13.40
N ALA A 47 15.61 11.10 -12.44
CA ALA A 47 16.06 9.76 -12.14
C ALA A 47 15.91 8.86 -13.38
N LYS A 48 16.83 7.92 -13.55
CA LYS A 48 16.73 6.91 -14.63
C LYS A 48 15.65 5.90 -14.26
N MET A 49 14.82 5.53 -15.23
CA MET A 49 13.75 4.54 -15.05
C MET A 49 13.98 3.34 -15.98
N LYS A 50 13.57 2.15 -15.54
CA LYS A 50 13.56 0.92 -16.33
C LYS A 50 12.22 0.20 -16.11
N TRP A 51 11.21 0.59 -16.88
CA TRP A 51 9.84 0.10 -16.71
C TRP A 51 9.65 -1.36 -17.13
N GLY A 52 10.48 -1.88 -18.05
CA GLY A 52 10.33 -3.24 -18.56
C GLY A 52 8.95 -3.42 -19.20
N ASP A 53 8.24 -4.48 -18.82
CA ASP A 53 6.89 -4.77 -19.34
C ASP A 53 5.78 -4.02 -18.59
N THR A 54 6.12 -3.22 -17.58
CA THR A 54 5.14 -2.38 -16.88
C THR A 54 4.92 -1.08 -17.67
N PRO A 55 3.68 -0.60 -17.84
CA PRO A 55 3.43 0.66 -18.51
C PRO A 55 4.12 1.83 -17.80
N GLU A 56 4.78 2.68 -18.58
CA GLU A 56 5.33 3.93 -18.06
C GLU A 56 4.21 4.85 -17.58
N ARG A 57 4.44 5.56 -16.46
CA ARG A 57 3.46 6.49 -15.92
C ARG A 57 4.05 7.51 -14.97
N ASP A 58 3.35 8.63 -14.86
CA ASP A 58 3.61 9.59 -13.81
C ASP A 58 3.12 9.01 -12.48
N LEU A 59 3.93 9.19 -11.45
CA LEU A 59 3.60 8.79 -10.09
C LEU A 59 3.68 10.02 -9.19
N GLU A 60 2.78 10.12 -8.23
CA GLU A 60 2.95 11.03 -7.10
C GLU A 60 3.93 10.36 -6.12
N TYR A 61 5.20 10.76 -6.22
CA TYR A 61 6.28 10.13 -5.47
C TYR A 61 6.24 10.45 -3.97
N GLY A 62 6.22 9.40 -3.16
CA GLY A 62 6.37 9.47 -1.70
C GLY A 62 7.81 9.58 -1.22
N GLY A 63 8.77 9.56 -2.16
CA GLY A 63 10.20 9.64 -1.91
C GLY A 63 10.92 8.30 -2.10
N CYS A 64 12.22 8.32 -1.82
CA CYS A 64 13.11 7.17 -1.96
C CYS A 64 13.89 6.96 -0.66
N GLU A 65 14.03 5.71 -0.21
CA GLU A 65 14.86 5.39 0.93
C GLU A 65 15.87 4.28 0.66
N ARG A 66 17.03 4.36 1.33
CA ARG A 66 18.06 3.33 1.24
C ARG A 66 17.85 2.31 2.35
N ILE A 67 17.61 1.05 1.97
CA ILE A 67 17.45 -0.07 2.90
C ILE A 67 18.33 -1.22 2.41
N ARG A 68 19.25 -1.70 3.26
CA ARG A 68 20.17 -2.82 2.95
C ARG A 68 20.90 -2.67 1.59
N GLY A 69 21.39 -1.46 1.30
CA GLY A 69 22.15 -1.18 0.07
C GLY A 69 21.33 -1.02 -1.21
N LYS A 70 20.00 -1.18 -1.15
CA LYS A 70 19.08 -0.88 -2.25
C LYS A 70 18.31 0.40 -1.99
N TYR A 71 17.80 1.01 -3.05
CA TYR A 71 17.01 2.23 -3.03
C TYR A 71 15.56 1.92 -3.41
N TYR A 72 14.63 2.21 -2.50
CA TYR A 72 13.20 1.95 -2.65
C TYR A 72 12.46 3.26 -2.88
N LEU A 73 12.13 3.55 -4.14
CA LEU A 73 11.29 4.66 -4.55
C LEU A 73 9.83 4.23 -4.49
N ILE A 74 8.99 4.98 -3.76
CA ILE A 74 7.55 4.71 -3.70
C ILE A 74 6.78 5.82 -4.40
N GLY A 75 5.73 5.46 -5.10
CA GLY A 75 4.92 6.42 -5.83
C GLY A 75 3.50 5.92 -6.07
N GLY A 76 2.56 6.85 -6.16
CA GLY A 76 1.14 6.57 -6.27
C GLY A 76 0.58 6.92 -7.64
N ALA A 77 -0.36 6.12 -8.12
CA ALA A 77 -1.15 6.47 -9.30
C ALA A 77 -2.48 5.72 -9.32
N GLY A 78 -3.47 6.30 -10.01
CA GLY A 78 -4.72 5.63 -10.37
C GLY A 78 -4.53 4.50 -11.38
N GLU A 79 -5.48 3.57 -11.42
CA GLU A 79 -5.75 2.70 -12.57
C GLU A 79 -4.53 1.89 -13.08
N TYR A 80 -3.94 1.06 -12.23
CA TYR A 80 -3.07 -0.04 -12.66
C TYR A 80 -3.14 -1.19 -11.66
N VAL A 81 -3.43 -2.40 -12.14
CA VAL A 81 -3.70 -3.62 -11.32
C VAL A 81 -4.69 -3.40 -10.14
N SER A 82 -5.49 -2.33 -10.21
CA SER A 82 -6.35 -1.83 -9.15
C SER A 82 -7.51 -1.04 -9.75
N LYS A 83 -8.67 -1.05 -9.08
CA LYS A 83 -9.87 -0.30 -9.47
C LYS A 83 -9.86 1.14 -8.96
N GLY A 84 -8.79 1.57 -8.32
CA GLY A 84 -8.61 2.92 -7.78
C GLY A 84 -7.15 3.30 -7.67
N TYR A 85 -6.86 4.28 -6.83
CA TYR A 85 -5.48 4.69 -6.53
C TYR A 85 -4.73 3.60 -5.76
N SER A 86 -3.47 3.39 -6.11
CA SER A 86 -2.59 2.46 -5.39
C SER A 86 -1.17 3.00 -5.36
N MET A 87 -0.41 2.49 -4.39
CA MET A 87 1.00 2.80 -4.19
C MET A 87 1.84 1.68 -4.76
N TYR A 88 2.92 2.06 -5.42
CA TYR A 88 3.83 1.14 -6.10
C TYR A 88 5.26 1.31 -5.60
N THR A 89 6.03 0.23 -5.70
CA THR A 89 7.46 0.21 -5.35
C THR A 89 8.31 0.08 -6.60
N LEU A 90 9.31 0.95 -6.73
CA LEU A 90 10.41 0.80 -7.67
C LEU A 90 11.73 0.68 -6.92
N VAL A 91 12.63 -0.15 -7.43
CA VAL A 91 13.89 -0.51 -6.76
C VAL A 91 15.08 -0.19 -7.66
N SER A 92 16.18 0.26 -7.06
CA SER A 92 17.45 0.45 -7.75
C SER A 92 18.64 0.12 -6.84
N ASP A 93 19.79 -0.10 -7.48
CA ASP A 93 21.09 -0.21 -6.81
C ASP A 93 21.70 1.15 -6.48
N GLY A 94 21.19 2.22 -7.11
CA GLY A 94 21.71 3.58 -6.96
C GLY A 94 20.62 4.61 -6.65
N PRO A 95 21.00 5.73 -6.03
CA PRO A 95 20.05 6.79 -5.66
C PRO A 95 19.42 7.47 -6.87
N ARG A 96 20.05 7.39 -8.05
CA ARG A 96 19.63 8.02 -9.30
C ARG A 96 19.03 7.03 -10.31
N GLY A 97 18.77 5.80 -9.89
CA GLY A 97 18.31 4.74 -10.78
C GLY A 97 19.45 4.01 -11.52
N PRO A 98 19.10 3.14 -12.50
CA PRO A 98 17.75 2.96 -13.02
C PRO A 98 16.82 2.33 -11.96
N PHE A 99 15.66 2.95 -11.74
CA PHE A 99 14.60 2.40 -10.91
C PHE A 99 13.71 1.50 -11.76
N GLY A 100 13.57 0.24 -11.36
CA GLY A 100 12.67 -0.71 -12.01
C GLY A 100 11.51 -1.11 -11.10
N PRO A 101 10.33 -1.43 -11.65
CA PRO A 101 9.23 -2.01 -10.88
C PRO A 101 9.68 -3.25 -10.10
N ASP A 102 9.31 -3.33 -8.83
CA ASP A 102 9.46 -4.55 -8.03
C ASP A 102 8.39 -5.57 -8.44
N ILE A 103 8.55 -6.27 -9.57
CA ILE A 103 7.47 -6.97 -10.28
C ILE A 103 6.65 -7.92 -9.39
N GLU A 104 7.28 -8.65 -8.47
CA GLU A 104 6.59 -9.62 -7.60
C GLU A 104 5.72 -8.95 -6.53
N THR A 105 6.08 -7.74 -6.11
CA THR A 105 5.40 -6.96 -5.06
C THR A 105 5.14 -5.53 -5.48
N TYR A 106 4.87 -5.32 -6.77
CA TYR A 106 4.89 -3.98 -7.37
C TYR A 106 3.86 -3.07 -6.72
N ARG A 107 2.67 -3.61 -6.38
CA ARG A 107 1.65 -2.89 -5.62
C ARG A 107 1.94 -3.00 -4.12
N LEU A 108 2.60 -1.98 -3.57
CA LEU A 108 2.92 -1.85 -2.15
C LEU A 108 1.66 -1.86 -1.26
N CYS A 109 0.69 -1.02 -1.60
CA CYS A 109 -0.64 -1.06 -1.02
C CYS A 109 -1.67 -0.45 -1.96
N GLY A 110 -2.90 -0.91 -1.86
CA GLY A 110 -3.98 -0.56 -2.77
C GLY A 110 -5.24 -1.26 -2.33
N THR A 111 -6.38 -0.85 -2.86
CA THR A 111 -7.60 -1.64 -2.67
C THR A 111 -8.07 -2.18 -4.01
N THR A 112 -8.63 -3.39 -3.98
CA THR A 112 -9.29 -3.99 -5.15
C THR A 112 -10.72 -3.45 -5.33
N SER A 113 -11.16 -2.55 -4.46
CA SER A 113 -12.54 -2.08 -4.35
C SER A 113 -12.62 -0.55 -4.40
N LYS A 114 -13.70 0.03 -3.88
CA LYS A 114 -14.00 1.46 -3.93
C LYS A 114 -13.21 2.30 -2.92
N THR A 115 -12.52 1.69 -1.96
CA THR A 115 -11.69 2.46 -1.02
C THR A 115 -10.40 2.87 -1.70
N VAL A 116 -9.90 4.05 -1.42
CA VAL A 116 -8.72 4.61 -2.07
C VAL A 116 -7.63 4.74 -1.01
N THR A 117 -6.57 3.95 -1.12
CA THR A 117 -5.34 4.17 -0.35
C THR A 117 -4.38 4.94 -1.24
N TRP A 118 -3.95 6.11 -0.78
CA TRP A 118 -3.22 7.06 -1.60
C TRP A 118 -2.17 7.81 -0.81
N LEU A 119 -1.20 8.36 -1.54
CA LEU A 119 -0.14 9.23 -1.04
C LEU A 119 0.67 8.60 0.10
N ALA A 120 1.18 7.36 -0.09
CA ALA A 120 2.20 6.86 0.82
C ALA A 120 3.47 7.70 0.69
N ALA A 121 4.04 8.09 1.82
CA ALA A 121 5.31 8.78 1.87
C ALA A 121 6.21 8.19 2.95
N TRP A 122 7.51 8.23 2.71
CA TRP A 122 8.49 7.90 3.75
C TRP A 122 8.43 8.95 4.86
N ALA A 123 8.43 8.49 6.10
CA ALA A 123 8.45 9.34 7.29
C ALA A 123 9.61 8.92 8.19
N LYS A 124 10.32 9.90 8.74
CA LYS A 124 11.38 9.67 9.73
C LYS A 124 10.85 10.11 11.10
N ALA A 125 10.63 9.14 11.98
CA ALA A 125 10.56 9.40 13.41
C ALA A 125 11.98 9.29 13.98
N LYS A 126 12.25 9.87 15.16
CA LYS A 126 13.59 10.10 15.75
C LYS A 126 14.64 9.05 15.35
N ASP A 127 14.36 7.77 15.62
CA ASP A 127 15.25 6.64 15.34
C ASP A 127 14.59 5.56 14.47
N GLU A 128 13.47 5.89 13.81
CA GLU A 128 12.68 4.93 13.05
C GLU A 128 12.29 5.45 11.66
N LEU A 129 12.59 4.66 10.64
CA LEU A 129 11.97 4.81 9.34
C LEU A 129 10.57 4.20 9.36
N LEU A 130 9.59 4.96 8.88
CA LEU A 130 8.17 4.66 8.83
C LEU A 130 7.58 5.05 7.46
N VAL A 131 6.34 4.66 7.22
CA VAL A 131 5.54 5.07 6.06
C VAL A 131 4.22 5.65 6.55
N SER A 132 3.94 6.89 6.16
CA SER A 132 2.61 7.51 6.30
C SER A 132 1.77 7.24 5.06
N ASN A 133 0.44 7.27 5.20
CA ASN A 133 -0.49 7.03 4.09
C ASN A 133 -1.89 7.52 4.47
N TYR A 134 -2.70 7.83 3.45
CA TYR A 134 -4.09 8.24 3.62
C TYR A 134 -5.04 7.18 3.09
N ALA A 135 -6.25 7.13 3.63
CA ALA A 135 -7.35 6.39 3.02
C ALA A 135 -8.59 7.27 2.90
N SER A 136 -9.29 7.14 1.78
CA SER A 136 -10.59 7.76 1.57
C SER A 136 -11.58 6.72 1.06
N PHE A 137 -12.86 6.94 1.31
CA PHE A 137 -13.91 6.21 0.59
C PHE A 137 -14.14 6.87 -0.77
N SER A 138 -14.47 6.10 -1.81
CA SER A 138 -14.76 6.70 -3.14
C SER A 138 -15.85 7.77 -3.10
N SER A 139 -16.80 7.64 -2.17
CA SER A 139 -17.89 8.60 -2.00
C SER A 139 -17.49 9.89 -1.28
N ASP A 140 -16.28 9.95 -0.72
CA ASP A 140 -15.81 11.06 0.11
C ASP A 140 -14.29 11.25 0.01
N ILE A 141 -13.81 11.40 -1.23
CA ILE A 141 -12.37 11.54 -1.50
C ILE A 141 -11.78 12.81 -0.87
N GLY A 142 -12.58 13.86 -0.70
CA GLY A 142 -12.18 15.15 -0.12
C GLY A 142 -11.97 15.15 1.40
N ARG A 143 -12.23 14.02 2.08
CA ARG A 143 -12.03 13.88 3.53
C ARG A 143 -11.17 12.66 3.85
N PRO A 144 -9.86 12.70 3.49
CA PRO A 144 -8.98 11.59 3.76
C PRO A 144 -8.79 11.39 5.26
N SER A 145 -8.77 10.12 5.66
CA SER A 145 -8.35 9.69 7.00
C SER A 145 -6.88 9.30 6.96
N MET A 146 -6.12 9.74 7.96
CA MET A 146 -4.77 9.25 8.19
C MET A 146 -4.82 7.77 8.59
N LEU A 147 -4.05 6.93 7.92
CA LEU A 147 -3.84 5.55 8.36
C LEU A 147 -2.80 5.50 9.50
N PRO A 148 -2.84 4.48 10.36
CA PRO A 148 -1.75 4.21 11.29
C PRO A 148 -0.41 4.16 10.55
N LEU A 149 0.66 4.67 11.17
CA LEU A 149 2.00 4.61 10.58
C LEU A 149 2.41 3.15 10.42
N ARG A 150 3.12 2.86 9.33
CA ARG A 150 3.54 1.50 8.98
C ARG A 150 5.05 1.36 9.02
N LYS A 151 5.55 0.22 9.47
CA LYS A 151 6.97 -0.10 9.44
C LYS A 151 7.33 -0.64 8.05
N PRO A 152 8.33 -0.09 7.36
CA PRO A 152 8.85 -0.73 6.16
C PRO A 152 9.61 -2.00 6.54
N VAL A 153 9.27 -3.11 5.91
CA VAL A 153 9.90 -4.41 6.13
C VAL A 153 10.38 -4.90 4.78
N VAL A 154 11.69 -5.04 4.62
CA VAL A 154 12.28 -5.70 3.45
C VAL A 154 12.44 -7.18 3.78
N ASP A 155 11.74 -8.03 3.04
CA ASP A 155 11.82 -9.48 3.24
C ASP A 155 13.15 -10.06 2.75
N LYS A 156 13.30 -11.39 2.85
CA LYS A 156 14.54 -12.09 2.50
C LYS A 156 14.88 -12.01 1.00
N ASP A 157 13.86 -11.82 0.16
CA ASP A 157 13.99 -11.77 -1.29
C ASP A 157 14.18 -10.33 -1.79
N GLY A 158 14.15 -9.35 -0.87
CA GLY A 158 14.43 -7.94 -1.16
C GLY A 158 13.18 -7.11 -1.42
N HIS A 159 11.99 -7.66 -1.22
CA HIS A 159 10.73 -6.97 -1.48
C HIS A 159 10.32 -6.06 -0.32
N LEU A 160 9.87 -4.85 -0.66
CA LEU A 160 9.34 -3.93 0.33
C LEU A 160 7.89 -4.28 0.68
N ARG A 161 7.65 -4.45 1.98
CA ARG A 161 6.33 -4.67 2.58
C ARG A 161 6.05 -3.64 3.66
N LEU A 162 4.77 -3.51 4.01
CA LEU A 162 4.32 -2.64 5.09
C LEU A 162 3.87 -3.49 6.28
N GLY A 163 4.63 -3.41 7.36
CA GLY A 163 4.33 -4.03 8.65
C GLY A 163 3.62 -3.08 9.61
N TRP A 164 3.04 -3.65 10.66
CA TRP A 164 2.51 -2.89 11.78
C TRP A 164 3.66 -2.22 12.56
N TRP A 165 3.53 -0.93 12.85
CA TRP A 165 4.47 -0.23 13.74
C TRP A 165 4.02 -0.38 15.19
N LYS A 166 4.94 -0.81 16.07
CA LYS A 166 4.66 -1.00 17.51
C LYS A 166 4.19 0.28 18.19
N GLY A 167 4.57 1.47 17.71
CA GLY A 167 4.07 2.73 18.26
C GLY A 167 2.55 2.89 18.17
N ASN A 168 1.90 2.22 17.21
CA ASN A 168 0.43 2.21 17.11
C ASN A 168 -0.26 1.49 18.28
N GLU A 169 0.46 0.70 19.08
CA GLU A 169 -0.12 0.06 20.28
C GLU A 169 -0.63 1.09 21.29
N ALA A 170 0.00 2.27 21.36
CA ALA A 170 -0.42 3.37 22.22
C ALA A 170 -1.79 3.97 21.82
N LEU A 171 -2.24 3.72 20.58
CA LEU A 171 -3.54 4.20 20.08
C LEU A 171 -4.66 3.20 20.33
N LYS A 172 -4.35 1.98 20.80
CA LYS A 172 -5.38 0.99 21.07
C LYS A 172 -6.18 1.40 22.30
N GLY A 173 -7.50 1.33 22.17
CA GLY A 173 -8.41 1.47 23.30
C GLY A 173 -8.40 0.24 24.20
N LYS A 174 -9.39 0.18 25.10
CA LYS A 174 -9.57 -0.97 25.99
C LYS A 174 -9.70 -2.28 25.18
N PRO A 175 -8.97 -3.34 25.54
CA PRO A 175 -9.20 -4.67 24.96
C PRO A 175 -10.66 -5.08 25.14
N LEU A 176 -11.26 -5.59 24.07
CA LEU A 176 -12.61 -6.12 24.09
C LEU A 176 -12.52 -7.65 24.23
N THR A 177 -13.17 -8.19 25.25
CA THR A 177 -13.29 -9.64 25.41
C THR A 177 -14.21 -10.16 24.32
N LEU A 178 -13.70 -11.08 23.51
CA LEU A 178 -14.49 -11.78 22.50
C LEU A 178 -15.16 -12.98 23.14
N GLU A 179 -16.48 -12.96 23.18
CA GLU A 179 -17.26 -14.14 23.54
C GLU A 179 -17.48 -14.99 22.29
N LYS A 180 -17.08 -16.27 22.38
CA LYS A 180 -17.23 -17.22 21.28
C LYS A 180 -18.70 -17.64 21.17
N ASN A 181 -19.48 -16.88 20.42
CA ASN A 181 -20.84 -17.25 20.06
C ASN A 181 -20.83 -17.96 18.69
N THR A 182 -21.51 -19.09 18.58
CA THR A 182 -21.66 -19.80 17.30
C THR A 182 -22.96 -19.34 16.65
N VAL A 183 -22.89 -18.89 15.39
CA VAL A 183 -24.09 -18.53 14.61
C VAL A 183 -24.20 -19.48 13.44
N GLU A 184 -25.31 -20.21 13.35
CA GLU A 184 -25.65 -20.90 12.11
C GLU A 184 -26.21 -19.90 11.10
N LEU A 185 -25.40 -19.54 10.10
CA LEU A 185 -25.90 -18.84 8.92
C LEU A 185 -26.60 -19.85 8.00
N ASN A 186 -27.90 -19.97 8.14
CA ASN A 186 -28.73 -20.73 7.21
C ASN A 186 -28.91 -19.93 5.90
N THR A 187 -28.03 -20.16 4.92
CA THR A 187 -28.37 -19.89 3.52
C THR A 187 -29.37 -20.95 3.07
N ARG A 188 -30.52 -20.54 2.50
CA ARG A 188 -31.56 -21.45 1.98
C ARG A 188 -30.92 -22.68 1.29
N GLY A 189 -31.00 -23.84 1.95
CA GLY A 189 -30.66 -25.14 1.38
C GLY A 189 -29.20 -25.60 1.46
N LYS A 190 -28.27 -24.89 2.12
CA LYS A 190 -26.90 -25.41 2.37
C LYS A 190 -26.40 -25.06 3.76
N LYS A 191 -26.03 -26.08 4.55
CA LYS A 191 -25.31 -25.90 5.83
C LYS A 191 -23.91 -25.39 5.50
N SER A 192 -23.62 -24.16 5.92
CA SER A 192 -22.27 -23.59 5.87
C SER A 192 -21.90 -23.21 7.30
N HIS A 193 -20.83 -23.81 7.85
CA HIS A 193 -20.38 -23.52 9.21
C HIS A 193 -19.47 -22.28 9.20
N TYR A 194 -20.02 -21.13 9.55
CA TYR A 194 -19.22 -19.92 9.80
C TYR A 194 -19.04 -19.74 11.31
N GLN A 195 -17.82 -19.44 11.74
CA GLN A 195 -17.58 -18.91 13.08
C GLN A 195 -17.65 -17.39 13.01
N ILE A 196 -18.75 -16.82 13.51
CA ILE A 196 -18.90 -15.36 13.63
C ILE A 196 -18.56 -15.00 15.07
N VAL A 197 -17.51 -14.22 15.26
CA VAL A 197 -17.16 -13.72 16.58
C VAL A 197 -17.80 -12.34 16.77
N TYR A 198 -18.66 -12.21 17.78
CA TYR A 198 -19.21 -10.90 18.15
C TYR A 198 -18.25 -10.20 19.11
N LEU A 199 -18.02 -8.91 18.89
CA LEU A 199 -17.68 -8.02 19.99
C LEU A 199 -19.03 -7.69 20.64
N SER A 200 -19.12 -7.74 21.97
CA SER A 200 -20.36 -7.53 22.73
C SER A 200 -21.09 -6.21 22.40
N GLU A 201 -20.44 -5.28 21.70
CA GLU A 201 -21.02 -4.00 21.24
C GLU A 201 -20.76 -3.66 19.76
N ALA A 202 -20.13 -4.54 18.96
CA ALA A 202 -19.89 -4.29 17.53
C ALA A 202 -19.78 -5.60 16.71
N LEU A 203 -20.37 -5.61 15.52
CA LEU A 203 -20.24 -6.73 14.58
C LEU A 203 -18.89 -6.66 13.85
N LEU A 204 -17.99 -7.61 14.14
CA LEU A 204 -16.79 -7.85 13.32
C LEU A 204 -16.99 -9.15 12.52
N VAL A 205 -17.20 -9.04 11.20
CA VAL A 205 -17.26 -10.21 10.33
C VAL A 205 -15.84 -10.52 9.85
N ILE A 206 -15.23 -11.56 10.42
CA ILE A 206 -13.94 -12.07 9.96
C ILE A 206 -14.22 -13.06 8.82
N HIS A 207 -13.86 -12.69 7.59
CA HIS A 207 -13.93 -13.58 6.43
C HIS A 207 -12.65 -14.42 6.40
N HIS A 208 -12.70 -15.66 6.89
CA HIS A 208 -11.63 -16.63 6.63
C HIS A 208 -11.80 -17.20 5.22
N GLU A 209 -11.30 -16.47 4.22
CA GLU A 209 -10.81 -17.09 2.98
C GLU A 209 -9.31 -16.78 2.86
N CYS A 210 -8.50 -17.43 3.71
CA CYS A 210 -7.13 -17.77 3.30
C CYS A 210 -7.22 -19.00 2.41
N VAL A 211 -7.46 -18.79 1.12
CA VAL A 211 -7.16 -19.84 0.14
C VAL A 211 -5.65 -19.87 0.00
N VAL A 212 -4.99 -20.77 0.71
CA VAL A 212 -3.65 -21.22 0.34
C VAL A 212 -3.83 -22.01 -0.96
N LEU A 213 -3.53 -21.39 -2.10
CA LEU A 213 -3.47 -22.12 -3.35
C LEU A 213 -2.21 -23.03 -3.30
N PRO A 214 -2.34 -24.35 -3.47
CA PRO A 214 -1.17 -25.21 -3.60
C PRO A 214 -0.42 -24.85 -4.88
N VAL A 215 0.91 -24.74 -4.78
CA VAL A 215 1.80 -24.67 -5.94
C VAL A 215 1.71 -25.99 -6.68
N VAL A 216 1.10 -26.00 -7.87
CA VAL A 216 1.15 -27.14 -8.79
C VAL A 216 2.24 -26.89 -9.83
N PRO A 217 3.22 -27.79 -10.00
CA PRO A 217 4.25 -27.62 -11.00
C PRO A 217 3.70 -27.97 -12.40
N ASN A 218 3.76 -26.96 -13.27
CA ASN A 218 3.97 -27.01 -14.71
C ASN A 218 2.96 -27.67 -15.68
N HIS A 219 2.89 -26.99 -16.84
CA HIS A 219 2.41 -27.41 -18.16
C HIS A 219 0.89 -27.49 -18.41
N ARG A 220 0.32 -26.34 -18.82
CA ARG A 220 -0.36 -26.14 -20.12
C ARG A 220 -0.97 -24.73 -20.19
N ARG A 221 -0.79 -24.06 -21.33
CA ARG A 221 -1.44 -22.77 -21.66
C ARG A 221 -2.96 -22.93 -21.58
N ILE A 222 -3.64 -22.05 -20.83
CA ILE A 222 -5.10 -21.86 -20.91
C ILE A 222 -5.37 -20.45 -21.48
N PRO A 223 -6.21 -20.31 -22.52
CA PRO A 223 -6.40 -19.05 -23.24
C PRO A 223 -7.22 -18.02 -22.45
N HIS A 224 -6.97 -16.74 -22.78
CA HIS A 224 -7.70 -15.57 -22.31
C HIS A 224 -9.20 -15.65 -22.61
N ARG A 225 -10.01 -16.06 -21.62
CA ARG A 225 -11.38 -15.61 -21.28
C ARG A 225 -12.04 -16.66 -20.38
N ALA A 226 -11.96 -16.50 -19.06
CA ALA A 226 -12.86 -17.16 -18.14
C ALA A 226 -13.19 -16.23 -16.95
N LEU A 227 -14.49 -16.14 -16.69
CA LEU A 227 -15.23 -15.25 -15.80
C LEU A 227 -14.74 -15.14 -14.35
N ILE A 228 -14.96 -13.95 -13.76
CA ILE A 228 -15.53 -13.84 -12.39
C ILE A 228 -16.63 -12.77 -12.42
N ARG A 229 -17.90 -13.16 -12.25
CA ARG A 229 -19.01 -12.25 -11.90
C ARG A 229 -19.15 -12.26 -10.37
N PRO A 230 -19.21 -11.11 -9.68
CA PRO A 230 -19.54 -11.09 -8.25
C PRO A 230 -21.05 -11.25 -8.04
N ILE A 231 -21.44 -12.19 -7.19
CA ILE A 231 -22.79 -12.26 -6.59
C ILE A 231 -22.86 -11.18 -5.51
N TYR A 232 -23.71 -10.18 -5.67
CA TYR A 232 -24.02 -9.19 -4.62
C TYR A 232 -25.26 -9.64 -3.84
N HIS A 233 -25.14 -9.89 -2.54
CA HIS A 233 -26.29 -9.86 -1.63
C HIS A 233 -26.35 -8.50 -0.92
N ARG A 234 -27.50 -7.83 -1.08
CA ARG A 234 -27.82 -6.51 -0.52
C ARG A 234 -28.30 -6.69 0.92
N LEU A 235 -27.53 -6.28 1.92
CA LEU A 235 -28.01 -6.21 3.31
C LEU A 235 -28.94 -5.00 3.46
N ARG A 236 -30.24 -5.24 3.67
CA ARG A 236 -31.20 -4.21 4.13
C ARG A 236 -31.08 -4.09 5.65
N ARG A 237 -30.94 -2.86 6.16
CA ARG A 237 -31.07 -2.56 7.60
C ARG A 237 -32.50 -2.91 8.06
N TYR A 238 -32.64 -3.84 8.99
CA TYR A 238 -33.89 -4.03 9.73
C TYR A 238 -33.95 -2.97 10.85
N LYS A 239 -35.02 -2.16 10.88
CA LYS A 239 -35.39 -1.35 12.04
C LYS A 239 -36.07 -2.27 13.07
N HIS A 240 -35.74 -2.11 14.34
CA HIS A 240 -36.41 -2.77 15.46
C HIS A 240 -37.93 -2.53 15.42
N PRO A 241 -38.78 -3.54 15.68
CA PRO A 241 -40.17 -3.30 16.00
C PRO A 241 -40.29 -2.76 17.44
N GLN A 242 -40.94 -1.61 17.59
CA GLN A 242 -41.43 -1.10 18.87
C GLN A 242 -42.43 -2.12 19.46
N LYS A 243 -42.29 -2.41 20.76
CA LYS A 243 -43.30 -3.16 21.52
C LYS A 243 -44.52 -2.28 21.74
N CYS A 244 -45.70 -2.77 21.39
CA CYS A 244 -46.97 -2.28 21.91
C CYS A 244 -47.14 -2.75 23.35
N THR A 245 -47.58 -1.84 24.21
CA THR A 245 -48.46 -2.10 25.36
C THR A 245 -49.74 -1.34 25.12
#